data_AF-A0A3A8JH90-F1
#
_entry.id   AF-A0A3A8JH90-F1
#
_cell.length_a   1.000
_cell.length_b   1.000
_cell.length_c   1.000
_cell.angle_alpha   90.00
_cell.angle_beta   90.00
_cell.angle_gamma   90.00
#
_symmetry.space_group_name_H-M   'P 1'
#
loop_
_entity.id
_entity.type
_entity.pdbx_description
1 polymer ?
#
loop_
_entity_poly.entity_id
_entity_poly.type
_entity_poly.pdbx_seq_one_letter_code
_entity_poly.pdbx_strand_id
1 'polypeptide(L)'
;MSDGHIFKALPENNGIWVFKQDDSETDYRKNGHAAILADGGHCNRYKTPVRIRAALKAGNSGQGTNPSTSLAPIGKLSPEHIERYYFEFAAAYIQGKRTGQVIPNFSRSGTPYANQAHHLIPQAQYLGLFGDREREMLKRVDYNVHNGRNIIFLPAHAPDTRFHNLPYHMGSHPKYDKQVKADAKKLSKDLKKLSKAACDEPKVAAIKRELYELQEDYWTMLANEQPIKVNDVIFKNKKTRPGR
;
A
#
# COMPACT_ATOMS: atom_id res chain seq x y z
N MET A 1 -3.20 22.42 -27.78
CA MET A 1 -1.87 21.80 -27.55
C MET A 1 -1.74 21.62 -26.05
N SER A 2 -1.21 20.47 -25.64
CA SER A 2 -1.36 19.74 -24.37
C SER A 2 -1.30 20.51 -23.03
N ASP A 3 -2.42 20.51 -22.28
CA ASP A 3 -2.49 20.73 -20.83
C ASP A 3 -2.50 19.36 -20.10
N GLY A 4 -1.41 18.60 -20.22
CA GLY A 4 -1.32 17.20 -19.79
C GLY A 4 -0.35 16.94 -18.64
N HIS A 5 -0.22 17.84 -17.65
CA HIS A 5 0.69 17.62 -16.53
C HIS A 5 0.00 17.76 -15.15
N ILE A 6 0.02 16.65 -14.40
CA ILE A 6 -0.73 16.39 -13.14
C ILE A 6 -0.08 17.07 -11.90
N PHE A 7 0.93 17.92 -12.07
CA PHE A 7 1.71 18.50 -10.95
C PHE A 7 1.68 20.04 -10.97
N LYS A 8 1.18 20.67 -9.91
CA LYS A 8 1.27 22.13 -9.68
C LYS A 8 1.90 22.44 -8.32
N ALA A 9 2.75 23.47 -8.27
CA ALA A 9 3.33 23.98 -7.04
C ALA A 9 2.25 24.71 -6.24
N LEU A 10 2.11 24.42 -4.94
CA LEU A 10 1.38 25.30 -4.04
C LEU A 10 2.38 26.28 -3.41
N PRO A 11 2.20 27.61 -3.60
CA PRO A 11 3.15 28.64 -3.15
C PRO A 11 3.41 28.64 -1.64
N GLU A 12 2.40 28.30 -0.83
CA GLU A 12 2.44 28.38 0.63
C GLU A 12 3.27 27.30 1.37
N ASN A 13 3.95 26.37 0.68
CA ASN A 13 4.52 25.17 1.33
C ASN A 13 6.05 25.05 1.34
N ASN A 14 6.83 26.13 1.17
CA ASN A 14 8.31 26.11 1.29
C ASN A 14 9.01 24.92 0.57
N GLY A 15 8.59 24.62 -0.66
CA GLY A 15 9.17 23.51 -1.44
C GLY A 15 8.58 22.12 -1.16
N ILE A 16 7.59 22.00 -0.27
CA ILE A 16 6.75 20.81 -0.16
C ILE A 16 5.66 20.90 -1.23
N TRP A 17 5.81 20.12 -2.29
CA TRP A 17 4.77 19.98 -3.31
C TRP A 17 3.58 19.23 -2.71
N VAL A 18 2.53 19.96 -2.37
CA VAL A 18 1.22 19.38 -2.09
C VAL A 18 0.50 19.25 -3.43
N PHE A 19 0.01 18.04 -3.71
CA PHE A 19 -0.68 17.68 -4.93
C PHE A 19 -1.83 18.65 -5.19
N LYS A 20 -1.94 19.13 -6.44
CA LYS A 20 -3.12 19.89 -6.85
C LYS A 20 -4.31 18.95 -6.66
N GLN A 21 -5.22 19.38 -5.80
CA GLN A 21 -6.28 18.58 -5.19
C GLN A 21 -7.50 18.40 -6.12
N ASP A 22 -7.26 18.35 -7.43
CA ASP A 22 -8.30 18.12 -8.41
C ASP A 22 -7.83 17.05 -9.38
N ASP A 23 -8.81 16.32 -9.87
CA ASP A 23 -8.72 15.11 -10.68
C ASP A 23 -8.63 13.86 -9.80
N SER A 24 -9.56 12.95 -10.06
CA SER A 24 -9.88 11.68 -9.37
C SER A 24 -8.73 10.69 -9.14
N GLU A 25 -7.48 11.07 -9.41
CA GLU A 25 -6.25 10.30 -9.26
C GLU A 25 -5.42 10.67 -8.00
N THR A 26 -5.84 11.67 -7.23
CA THR A 26 -5.13 12.10 -6.01
C THR A 26 -5.72 11.55 -4.70
N ASP A 27 -6.82 10.80 -4.75
CA ASP A 27 -7.20 9.90 -3.65
C ASP A 27 -6.37 8.61 -3.76
N TYR A 28 -5.09 8.74 -3.49
CA TYR A 28 -4.11 7.66 -3.65
C TYR A 28 -4.47 6.40 -2.84
N ARG A 29 -5.40 6.50 -1.88
CA ARG A 29 -5.92 5.37 -1.09
C ARG A 29 -7.14 4.73 -1.70
N LYS A 30 -8.07 5.52 -2.23
CA LYS A 30 -9.07 5.02 -3.17
C LYS A 30 -8.40 4.40 -4.39
N ASN A 31 -7.23 4.87 -4.80
CA ASN A 31 -6.46 4.29 -5.90
C ASN A 31 -5.67 3.04 -5.49
N GLY A 32 -5.20 2.94 -4.25
CA GLY A 32 -4.73 1.66 -3.67
C GLY A 32 -5.80 0.60 -3.69
N HIS A 33 -6.96 0.94 -3.15
CA HIS A 33 -8.10 0.06 -3.16
C HIS A 33 -8.60 -0.27 -4.57
N ALA A 34 -8.81 0.73 -5.43
CA ALA A 34 -9.27 0.53 -6.80
C ALA A 34 -8.24 -0.26 -7.63
N ALA A 35 -6.93 -0.07 -7.39
CA ALA A 35 -5.90 -0.89 -8.00
C ALA A 35 -5.99 -2.35 -7.54
N ILE A 36 -6.19 -2.60 -6.23
CA ILE A 36 -6.39 -3.96 -5.70
C ILE A 36 -7.68 -4.58 -6.24
N LEU A 37 -8.77 -3.83 -6.38
CA LEU A 37 -10.04 -4.34 -6.92
C LEU A 37 -9.99 -4.57 -8.43
N ALA A 38 -9.30 -3.70 -9.18
CA ALA A 38 -9.10 -3.86 -10.61
C ALA A 38 -8.13 -5.01 -10.93
N ASP A 39 -7.22 -5.32 -10.02
CA ASP A 39 -6.37 -6.50 -10.09
C ASP A 39 -7.07 -7.70 -9.46
N GLY A 40 -7.68 -8.55 -10.29
CA GLY A 40 -8.37 -9.75 -9.83
C GLY A 40 -7.49 -10.67 -8.98
N GLY A 41 -6.18 -10.71 -9.22
CA GLY A 41 -5.23 -11.51 -8.44
C GLY A 41 -5.06 -10.97 -7.01
N HIS A 42 -4.85 -9.67 -6.87
CA HIS A 42 -4.73 -9.01 -5.56
C HIS A 42 -6.06 -9.06 -4.80
N CYS A 43 -7.19 -8.82 -5.48
CA CYS A 43 -8.53 -8.91 -4.90
C CYS A 43 -8.83 -10.31 -4.31
N ASN A 44 -8.44 -11.37 -5.01
CA ASN A 44 -8.67 -12.76 -4.59
C ASN A 44 -8.01 -13.09 -3.24
N ARG A 45 -6.93 -12.40 -2.86
CA ARG A 45 -6.29 -12.62 -1.56
C ARG A 45 -7.22 -12.27 -0.39
N TYR A 46 -8.00 -11.20 -0.56
CA TYR A 46 -8.95 -10.72 0.43
C TYR A 46 -10.27 -11.49 0.38
N LYS A 47 -10.65 -12.02 -0.79
CA LYS A 47 -11.85 -12.83 -0.98
C LYS A 47 -11.55 -14.32 -0.78
N THR A 48 -11.23 -14.74 0.45
CA THR A 48 -11.01 -16.17 0.76
C THR A 48 -12.07 -16.78 1.69
N PRO A 49 -13.31 -17.01 1.22
CA PRO A 49 -14.42 -17.52 2.06
C PRO A 49 -14.12 -18.82 2.81
N VAL A 50 -13.27 -19.69 2.26
CA VAL A 50 -12.86 -20.95 2.92
C VAL A 50 -12.01 -20.66 4.16
N ARG A 51 -11.04 -19.74 4.06
CA ARG A 51 -10.15 -19.36 5.16
C ARG A 51 -10.89 -18.58 6.23
N ILE A 52 -11.72 -17.63 5.81
CA ILE A 52 -12.60 -16.85 6.69
C ILE A 52 -13.51 -17.80 7.48
N ARG A 53 -14.16 -18.77 6.81
CA ARG A 53 -14.98 -19.80 7.49
C ARG A 53 -14.19 -20.63 8.49
N ALA A 54 -12.99 -21.09 8.12
CA ALA A 54 -12.15 -21.87 9.02
C ALA A 54 -11.74 -21.06 10.27
N ALA A 55 -11.31 -19.81 10.08
CA ALA A 55 -10.96 -18.90 11.16
C ALA A 55 -12.12 -18.62 12.11
N LEU A 56 -13.33 -18.44 11.57
CA LEU A 56 -14.54 -18.24 12.35
C LEU A 56 -14.94 -19.47 13.16
N LYS A 57 -14.84 -20.67 12.58
CA LYS A 57 -15.10 -21.94 13.28
C LYS A 57 -14.10 -22.21 14.41
N ALA A 58 -12.81 -21.94 14.16
CA ALA A 58 -11.75 -22.13 15.15
C ALA A 58 -11.82 -21.13 16.33
N GLY A 59 -12.42 -19.96 16.12
CA GLY A 59 -12.47 -18.88 17.12
C GLY A 59 -13.56 -18.96 18.20
N ASN A 60 -14.39 -20.01 18.25
CA ASN A 60 -15.40 -20.25 19.31
C ASN A 60 -16.32 -19.04 19.64
N SER A 61 -16.87 -18.34 18.64
CA SER A 61 -17.31 -16.93 18.77
C SER A 61 -18.68 -16.67 19.43
N GLY A 62 -18.81 -17.04 20.70
CA GLY A 62 -19.61 -16.24 21.65
C GLY A 62 -19.06 -14.82 21.85
N GLN A 63 -17.78 -14.56 21.51
CA GLN A 63 -17.10 -13.29 21.87
C GLN A 63 -16.30 -12.60 20.75
N GLY A 64 -16.21 -13.14 19.52
CA GLY A 64 -15.04 -12.85 18.68
C GLY A 64 -15.19 -11.97 17.44
N THR A 65 -16.37 -11.84 16.85
CA THR A 65 -16.53 -11.10 15.59
C THR A 65 -17.98 -10.65 15.44
N ASN A 66 -18.26 -9.40 15.79
CA ASN A 66 -19.55 -8.84 15.44
C ASN A 66 -19.47 -8.40 13.97
N PRO A 67 -20.49 -8.69 13.14
CA PRO A 67 -20.61 -8.01 11.85
C PRO A 67 -20.56 -6.50 12.11
N SER A 68 -20.12 -5.75 11.10
CA SER A 68 -20.08 -4.29 11.21
C SER A 68 -21.37 -3.76 11.84
N THR A 69 -21.25 -2.98 12.91
CA THR A 69 -22.40 -2.38 13.59
C THR A 69 -23.11 -1.34 12.71
N SER A 70 -22.49 -0.93 11.59
CA SER A 70 -23.08 -0.04 10.59
C SER A 70 -24.04 -0.74 9.62
N LEU A 71 -24.13 -2.07 9.63
CA LEU A 71 -24.95 -2.86 8.70
C LEU A 71 -26.08 -3.60 9.44
N ALA A 72 -27.16 -3.92 8.71
CA ALA A 72 -28.31 -4.64 9.24
C ALA A 72 -27.89 -5.97 9.91
N PRO A 73 -28.49 -6.37 11.06
CA PRO A 73 -28.17 -7.63 11.72
C PRO A 73 -28.31 -8.84 10.80
N ILE A 74 -27.41 -9.81 10.93
CA ILE A 74 -27.41 -11.06 10.17
C ILE A 74 -27.05 -12.23 11.09
N GLY A 75 -27.42 -13.44 10.68
CA GLY A 75 -27.09 -14.66 11.42
C GLY A 75 -25.58 -14.83 11.57
N LYS A 76 -25.12 -15.17 12.78
CA LYS A 76 -23.71 -15.52 13.02
C LYS A 76 -23.34 -16.69 12.12
N LEU A 77 -22.18 -16.58 11.46
CA LEU A 77 -21.62 -17.61 10.56
C LEU A 77 -22.48 -17.93 9.32
N SER A 78 -23.51 -17.14 9.01
CA SER A 78 -24.29 -17.32 7.77
C SER A 78 -23.44 -17.02 6.54
N PRO A 79 -23.83 -17.48 5.33
CA PRO A 79 -23.18 -17.06 4.09
C PRO A 79 -23.06 -15.53 3.99
N GLU A 80 -24.13 -14.80 4.32
CA GLU A 80 -24.16 -13.33 4.33
C GLU A 80 -23.17 -12.74 5.35
N HIS A 81 -22.91 -13.43 6.46
CA HIS A 81 -21.89 -13.03 7.43
C HIS A 81 -20.50 -13.15 6.84
N ILE A 82 -20.19 -14.25 6.16
CA ILE A 82 -18.90 -14.50 5.53
C ILE A 82 -18.65 -13.52 4.36
N GLU A 83 -19.67 -13.24 3.55
CA GLU A 83 -19.59 -12.28 2.44
C GLU A 83 -19.36 -10.84 2.93
N ARG A 84 -19.63 -10.54 4.21
CA ARG A 84 -19.30 -9.25 4.84
C ARG A 84 -17.88 -9.15 5.38
N TYR A 85 -17.06 -10.21 5.31
CA TYR A 85 -15.63 -10.16 5.63
C TYR A 85 -14.87 -9.65 4.42
N TYR A 86 -15.10 -8.37 4.12
CA TYR A 86 -14.29 -7.59 3.21
C TYR A 86 -13.66 -6.46 4.01
N PHE A 87 -12.57 -5.90 3.50
CA PHE A 87 -12.01 -4.68 4.07
C PHE A 87 -12.92 -3.50 3.67
N GLU A 88 -13.68 -2.92 4.59
CA GLU A 88 -14.46 -1.70 4.33
C GLU A 88 -13.58 -0.48 4.49
N PHE A 89 -13.32 0.25 3.42
CA PHE A 89 -12.42 1.40 3.43
C PHE A 89 -13.22 2.69 3.54
N ALA A 90 -13.14 3.37 4.68
CA ALA A 90 -13.63 4.74 4.82
C ALA A 90 -12.43 5.68 4.76
N ALA A 91 -12.44 6.74 3.94
CA ALA A 91 -11.41 7.77 4.01
C ALA A 91 -11.45 8.43 5.40
N ALA A 92 -10.34 8.40 6.15
CA ALA A 92 -10.25 9.19 7.38
C ALA A 92 -9.93 10.63 6.99
N TYR A 93 -10.91 11.51 7.16
CA TYR A 93 -10.76 12.95 7.06
C TYR A 93 -10.09 13.42 8.36
N ILE A 94 -8.76 13.52 8.39
CA ILE A 94 -8.09 14.16 9.52
C ILE A 94 -8.11 15.66 9.26
N GLN A 95 -8.90 16.38 10.05
CA GLN A 95 -8.80 17.83 10.12
C GLN A 95 -7.45 18.16 10.73
N GLY A 96 -6.52 18.70 9.93
CA GLY A 96 -5.23 19.15 10.43
C GLY A 96 -5.48 20.23 11.48
N LYS A 97 -5.15 19.95 12.75
CA LYS A 97 -5.36 20.87 13.89
C LYS A 97 -4.78 22.28 13.71
N ARG A 98 -3.91 22.49 12.71
CA ARG A 98 -3.25 23.77 12.40
C ARG A 98 -3.68 24.43 11.09
N THR A 99 -4.28 23.69 10.15
CA THR A 99 -4.58 24.20 8.79
C THR A 99 -6.05 24.13 8.44
N GLY A 100 -6.89 23.44 9.23
CA GLY A 100 -8.28 23.16 8.86
C GLY A 100 -8.43 22.25 7.63
N GLN A 101 -7.32 21.90 6.99
CA GLN A 101 -7.28 21.08 5.79
C GLN A 101 -7.61 19.64 6.15
N VAL A 102 -8.58 19.08 5.43
CA VAL A 102 -8.81 17.65 5.39
C VAL A 102 -7.63 17.03 4.67
N ILE A 103 -6.81 16.30 5.42
CA ILE A 103 -5.82 15.41 4.81
C ILE A 103 -6.46 14.03 4.84
N PRO A 104 -6.78 13.42 3.68
CA PRO A 104 -7.10 12.01 3.67
C PRO A 104 -5.90 11.29 4.32
N ASN A 105 -6.13 10.45 5.33
CA ASN A 105 -5.10 9.58 5.94
C ASN A 105 -5.33 8.08 5.65
N PHE A 106 -4.31 7.24 5.86
CA PHE A 106 -4.29 5.78 5.58
C PHE A 106 -5.19 5.20 6.63
N SER A 107 -6.48 5.28 6.33
CA SER A 107 -7.51 4.99 7.30
C SER A 107 -7.39 3.55 7.68
N ARG A 108 -7.39 3.35 8.98
CA ARG A 108 -7.73 2.08 9.57
C ARG A 108 -9.13 1.72 9.08
N SER A 109 -9.28 0.54 8.54
CA SER A 109 -10.57 -0.04 8.24
C SER A 109 -10.95 -0.98 9.38
N GLY A 110 -12.24 -1.04 9.70
CA GLY A 110 -12.76 -1.73 10.88
C GLY A 110 -13.36 -3.10 10.60
N THR A 111 -13.56 -3.44 9.32
CA THR A 111 -14.20 -4.70 8.94
C THR A 111 -13.21 -5.58 8.17
N PRO A 112 -13.25 -6.91 8.37
CA PRO A 112 -13.89 -7.56 9.51
C PRO A 112 -13.14 -7.34 10.85
N TYR A 113 -12.00 -6.65 10.81
CA TYR A 113 -11.16 -6.33 11.96
C TYR A 113 -10.38 -5.04 11.70
N ALA A 114 -9.76 -4.50 12.75
CA ALA A 114 -8.87 -3.36 12.65
C ALA A 114 -7.69 -3.68 11.72
N ASN A 115 -7.56 -2.94 10.63
CA ASN A 115 -6.49 -3.10 9.67
C ASN A 115 -5.81 -1.76 9.34
N GLN A 116 -4.66 -1.81 8.70
CA GLN A 116 -3.85 -0.64 8.33
C GLN A 116 -3.26 -0.83 6.94
N ALA A 117 -3.22 0.26 6.17
CA ALA A 117 -2.42 0.28 4.96
C ALA A 117 -0.93 0.23 5.32
N HIS A 118 -0.18 -0.55 4.56
CA HIS A 118 1.25 -0.71 4.66
C HIS A 118 1.88 -0.40 3.30
N HIS A 119 2.88 0.47 3.29
CA HIS A 119 3.65 0.76 2.07
C HIS A 119 4.66 -0.35 1.80
N LEU A 120 4.58 -0.98 0.62
CA LEU A 120 5.52 -2.02 0.20
C LEU A 120 6.93 -1.45 0.08
N ILE A 121 7.06 -0.28 -0.55
CA ILE A 121 8.22 0.60 -0.45
C ILE A 121 7.90 1.70 0.56
N PRO A 122 8.41 1.64 1.80
CA PRO A 122 8.08 2.62 2.83
C PRO A 122 8.47 4.04 2.42
N GLN A 123 7.59 4.99 2.70
CA GLN A 123 7.80 6.41 2.35
C GLN A 123 9.13 6.94 2.89
N ALA A 124 9.49 6.59 4.14
CA ALA A 124 10.76 7.00 4.73
C ALA A 124 11.97 6.51 3.92
N GLN A 125 11.93 5.27 3.43
CA GLN A 125 13.02 4.71 2.62
C GLN A 125 13.04 5.31 1.21
N TYR A 126 11.88 5.56 0.62
CA TYR A 126 11.77 6.29 -0.65
C TYR A 126 12.39 7.69 -0.54
N LEU A 127 12.01 8.48 0.46
CA LEU A 127 12.56 9.82 0.69
C LEU A 127 14.06 9.80 0.98
N GLY A 128 14.55 8.79 1.70
CA GLY A 128 15.98 8.63 1.97
C GLY A 128 16.82 8.16 0.77
N LEU A 129 16.20 7.49 -0.22
CA LEU A 129 16.88 6.98 -1.41
C LEU A 129 16.88 7.98 -2.57
N PHE A 130 15.76 8.66 -2.78
CA PHE A 130 15.53 9.54 -3.93
C PHE A 130 15.46 10.98 -3.45
N GLY A 131 16.48 11.78 -3.78
CA GLY A 131 16.49 13.21 -3.49
C GLY A 131 15.51 13.96 -4.37
N ASP A 132 15.34 15.26 -4.12
CA ASP A 132 14.33 16.10 -4.78
C ASP A 132 14.40 15.98 -6.30
N ARG A 133 15.62 16.04 -6.85
CA ARG A 133 15.87 15.88 -8.28
C ARG A 133 15.36 14.52 -8.81
N GLU A 134 15.70 13.42 -8.15
CA GLU A 134 15.28 12.09 -8.58
C GLU A 134 13.76 11.93 -8.49
N ARG A 135 13.14 12.49 -7.46
CA ARG A 135 11.68 12.47 -7.32
C ARG A 135 11.00 13.29 -8.41
N GLU A 136 11.55 14.44 -8.80
CA GLU A 136 11.05 15.20 -9.96
C GLU A 136 11.18 14.42 -11.27
N MET A 137 12.26 13.66 -11.46
CA MET A 137 12.39 12.78 -12.63
C MET A 137 11.31 11.70 -12.63
N LEU A 138 11.10 11.03 -11.50
CA LEU A 138 10.05 10.01 -11.35
C LEU A 138 8.64 10.56 -11.57
N LYS A 139 8.38 11.81 -11.17
CA LYS A 139 7.11 12.48 -11.45
C LYS A 139 6.84 12.66 -12.94
N ARG A 140 7.86 12.94 -13.76
CA ARG A 140 7.70 13.10 -15.23
C ARG A 140 7.21 11.85 -15.93
N VAL A 141 7.41 10.68 -15.31
CA VAL A 141 6.89 9.40 -15.81
C VAL A 141 5.72 8.91 -14.97
N ASP A 142 5.03 9.79 -14.23
CA ASP A 142 3.86 9.46 -13.41
C ASP A 142 4.13 8.39 -12.35
N TYR A 143 5.34 8.40 -11.76
CA TYR A 143 5.62 7.56 -10.60
C TYR A 143 5.43 8.36 -9.30
N ASN A 144 4.70 7.77 -8.37
CA ASN A 144 4.48 8.28 -7.02
C ASN A 144 4.60 7.13 -6.01
N VAL A 145 5.32 7.32 -4.90
CA VAL A 145 5.42 6.30 -3.84
C VAL A 145 4.06 6.02 -3.17
N HIS A 146 3.13 6.96 -3.25
CA HIS A 146 1.77 6.78 -2.73
C HIS A 146 0.85 6.04 -3.71
N ASN A 147 1.34 5.65 -4.89
CA ASN A 147 0.51 4.95 -5.87
C ASN A 147 -0.11 3.66 -5.28
N GLY A 148 -1.26 3.27 -5.83
CA GLY A 148 -2.03 2.17 -5.28
C GLY A 148 -1.34 0.80 -5.27
N ARG A 149 -0.44 0.55 -6.23
CA ARG A 149 0.34 -0.68 -6.31
C ARG A 149 1.38 -0.80 -5.19
N ASN A 150 1.72 0.30 -4.54
CA ASN A 150 2.67 0.32 -3.43
C ASN A 150 1.99 0.10 -2.06
N ILE A 151 0.70 -0.25 -2.02
CA ILE A 151 -0.08 -0.35 -0.77
C ILE A 151 -0.67 -1.73 -0.63
N ILE A 152 -0.45 -2.38 0.53
CA ILE A 152 -1.17 -3.58 0.99
C ILE A 152 -1.90 -3.30 2.29
N PHE A 153 -3.14 -3.77 2.40
CA PHE A 153 -3.87 -3.70 3.68
C PHE A 153 -3.59 -4.94 4.51
N LEU A 154 -3.16 -4.72 5.75
CA LEU A 154 -2.77 -5.76 6.68
C LEU A 154 -3.52 -5.61 8.02
N PRO A 155 -3.83 -6.71 8.72
CA PRO A 155 -4.30 -6.68 10.10
C PRO A 155 -3.45 -5.76 10.99
N ALA A 156 -4.09 -4.99 11.86
CA ALA A 156 -3.40 -4.15 12.84
C ALA A 156 -2.91 -4.98 14.05
N HIS A 157 -3.56 -6.11 14.32
CA HIS A 157 -3.30 -6.96 15.48
C HIS A 157 -3.09 -8.43 15.09
N ALA A 158 -2.27 -9.14 15.87
CA ALA A 158 -1.94 -10.54 15.63
C ALA A 158 -3.17 -11.48 15.60
N PRO A 159 -4.19 -11.35 16.47
CA PRO A 159 -5.35 -12.24 16.43
C PRO A 159 -6.12 -12.20 15.11
N ASP A 160 -6.06 -11.07 14.40
CA ASP A 160 -6.84 -10.80 13.18
C ASP A 160 -6.19 -11.36 11.90
N THR A 161 -4.95 -11.81 12.00
CA THR A 161 -4.21 -12.43 10.89
C THR A 161 -4.85 -13.72 10.38
N ARG A 162 -5.57 -14.45 11.23
CA ARG A 162 -6.14 -15.78 10.94
C ARG A 162 -7.18 -15.79 9.82
N PHE A 163 -7.89 -14.68 9.59
CA PHE A 163 -8.98 -14.63 8.60
C PHE A 163 -8.46 -14.72 7.15
N HIS A 164 -7.35 -14.03 6.88
CA HIS A 164 -6.76 -13.94 5.55
C HIS A 164 -5.36 -14.56 5.49
N ASN A 165 -4.87 -15.13 6.59
CA ASN A 165 -3.50 -15.65 6.76
C ASN A 165 -2.43 -14.63 6.36
N LEU A 166 -2.61 -13.36 6.74
CA LEU A 166 -1.71 -12.26 6.38
C LEU A 166 -0.81 -11.90 7.57
N PRO A 167 0.38 -11.33 7.33
CA PRO A 167 1.15 -10.72 8.39
C PRO A 167 0.42 -9.49 8.96
N TYR A 168 0.77 -9.06 10.17
CA TYR A 168 0.17 -7.88 10.78
C TYR A 168 1.14 -6.70 10.84
N HIS A 169 0.57 -5.50 10.66
CA HIS A 169 1.26 -4.22 10.62
C HIS A 169 1.09 -3.51 11.97
N MET A 170 2.05 -3.71 12.87
CA MET A 170 2.06 -3.08 14.20
C MET A 170 3.39 -2.41 14.53
N GLY A 171 3.36 -1.08 14.60
CA GLY A 171 4.52 -0.28 14.97
C GLY A 171 5.65 -0.35 13.95
N SER A 172 6.87 -0.08 14.41
CA SER A 172 8.06 -0.01 13.55
C SER A 172 8.49 -1.38 13.01
N HIS A 173 9.01 -1.38 11.78
CA HIS A 173 9.53 -2.55 11.06
C HIS A 173 10.93 -2.32 10.44
N PRO A 174 11.97 -2.09 11.28
CA PRO A 174 13.32 -1.73 10.81
C PRO A 174 14.03 -2.81 9.97
N LYS A 175 13.76 -4.11 10.19
CA LYS A 175 14.35 -5.18 9.38
C LYS A 175 13.80 -5.15 7.96
N TYR A 176 12.48 -5.02 7.84
CA TYR A 176 11.78 -4.84 6.56
C TYR A 176 12.31 -3.61 5.82
N ASP A 177 12.36 -2.48 6.51
CA ASP A 177 12.87 -1.21 5.99
C ASP A 177 14.30 -1.31 5.44
N LYS A 178 15.19 -1.98 6.19
CA LYS A 178 16.58 -2.19 5.78
C LYS A 178 16.64 -3.01 4.49
N GLN A 179 15.80 -4.05 4.38
CA GLN A 179 15.75 -4.92 3.20
C GLN A 179 15.23 -4.15 1.97
N VAL A 180 14.09 -3.47 2.09
CA VAL A 180 13.53 -2.64 1.00
C VAL A 180 14.54 -1.60 0.54
N LYS A 181 15.20 -0.92 1.49
CA LYS A 181 16.22 0.07 1.17
C LYS A 181 17.38 -0.55 0.39
N ALA A 182 17.81 -1.75 0.76
CA ALA A 182 18.88 -2.47 0.07
C ALA A 182 18.49 -2.81 -1.37
N ASP A 183 17.28 -3.33 -1.57
CA ASP A 183 16.79 -3.76 -2.89
C ASP A 183 16.55 -2.57 -3.83
N ALA A 184 16.01 -1.46 -3.32
CA ALA A 184 15.79 -0.24 -4.10
C ALA A 184 17.07 0.60 -4.31
N LYS A 185 18.18 0.25 -3.64
CA LYS A 185 19.43 1.04 -3.70
C LYS A 185 20.01 1.11 -5.10
N LYS A 186 19.93 0.03 -5.89
CA LYS A 186 20.41 0.02 -7.27
C LYS A 186 19.63 1.02 -8.14
N LEU A 187 18.30 1.01 -8.02
CA LEU A 187 17.41 1.92 -8.76
C LEU A 187 17.71 3.39 -8.43
N SER A 188 17.94 3.70 -7.16
CA SER A 188 18.40 5.02 -6.72
C SER A 188 19.73 5.43 -7.36
N LYS A 189 20.72 4.54 -7.39
CA LYS A 189 22.02 4.80 -8.03
C LYS A 189 21.88 5.03 -9.53
N ASP A 190 21.07 4.22 -10.20
CA ASP A 190 20.90 4.31 -11.65
C ASP A 190 20.17 5.60 -12.04
N LEU A 191 19.13 5.99 -11.29
CA LEU A 191 18.46 7.28 -11.47
C LEU A 191 19.42 8.45 -11.22
N LYS A 192 20.31 8.34 -10.22
CA LYS A 192 21.29 9.39 -9.89
C LYS A 192 22.32 9.64 -11.01
N LYS A 193 22.67 8.61 -11.79
CA LYS A 193 23.60 8.72 -12.92
C LYS A 193 23.01 9.44 -14.12
N LEU A 194 21.68 9.52 -14.22
CA LEU A 194 21.03 10.21 -15.32
C LEU A 194 21.26 11.73 -15.22
N SER A 195 21.54 12.38 -16.35
CA SER A 195 21.70 13.83 -16.39
C SER A 195 20.34 14.53 -16.29
N LYS A 196 20.30 15.75 -15.75
CA LYS A 196 19.06 16.56 -15.69
C LYS A 196 18.66 17.10 -17.09
N ALA A 197 19.65 17.30 -17.96
CA ALA A 197 19.52 17.98 -19.26
C ALA A 197 19.10 17.03 -20.40
N ALA A 198 19.45 15.76 -20.33
CA ALA A 198 18.89 14.76 -21.24
C ALA A 198 17.48 14.40 -20.77
N CYS A 199 16.47 14.56 -21.64
CA CYS A 199 15.19 13.87 -21.48
C CYS A 199 15.40 12.36 -21.65
N ASP A 200 16.03 11.73 -20.66
CA ASP A 200 16.23 10.29 -20.55
C ASP A 200 14.91 9.59 -20.12
N GLU A 201 13.76 10.09 -20.57
CA GLU A 201 12.43 9.56 -20.22
C GLU A 201 12.32 8.03 -20.40
N PRO A 202 12.86 7.41 -21.46
CA PRO A 202 12.87 5.95 -21.58
C PRO A 202 13.61 5.25 -20.43
N LYS A 203 14.72 5.83 -19.95
CA LYS A 203 15.49 5.25 -18.82
C LYS A 203 14.77 5.48 -17.50
N VAL A 204 14.16 6.65 -17.30
CA VAL A 204 13.35 6.93 -16.11
C VAL A 204 12.10 6.02 -16.09
N ALA A 205 11.47 5.79 -17.24
CA ALA A 205 10.36 4.86 -17.39
C ALA A 205 10.77 3.40 -17.10
N ALA A 206 11.98 3.00 -17.50
CA ALA A 206 12.54 1.70 -17.13
C ALA A 206 12.71 1.57 -15.61
N ILE A 207 13.20 2.62 -14.94
CA ILE A 207 13.32 2.66 -13.48
C ILE A 207 11.95 2.60 -12.80
N LYS A 208 10.94 3.33 -13.32
CA LYS A 208 9.54 3.21 -12.86
C LYS A 208 9.04 1.77 -12.95
N ARG A 209 9.28 1.09 -14.06
CA ARG A 209 8.89 -0.32 -14.23
C ARG A 209 9.58 -1.21 -13.20
N GLU A 210 10.88 -1.03 -12.97
CA GLU A 210 11.61 -1.81 -11.95
C GLU A 210 11.13 -1.51 -10.52
N LEU A 211 10.70 -0.26 -10.23
CA LEU A 211 10.06 0.08 -8.96
C LEU A 211 8.71 -0.62 -8.80
N TYR A 212 7.91 -0.73 -9.85
CA TYR A 212 6.65 -1.51 -9.82
C TYR A 212 6.89 -3.01 -9.71
N GLU A 213 7.91 -3.55 -10.39
CA GLU A 213 8.30 -4.96 -10.21
C GLU A 213 8.74 -5.22 -8.76
N LEU A 214 9.46 -4.28 -8.14
CA LEU A 214 9.83 -4.39 -6.74
C LEU A 214 8.61 -4.37 -5.83
N GLN A 215 7.64 -3.48 -6.08
CA GLN A 215 6.37 -3.47 -5.36
C GLN A 215 5.66 -4.82 -5.47
N GLU A 216 5.59 -5.40 -6.66
CA GLU A 216 4.97 -6.71 -6.87
C GLU A 216 5.72 -7.85 -6.14
N ASP A 217 7.05 -7.82 -6.12
CA ASP A 217 7.84 -8.81 -5.35
C ASP A 217 7.47 -8.75 -3.86
N TYR A 218 7.38 -7.54 -3.28
CA TYR A 218 7.02 -7.33 -1.88
C TYR A 218 5.55 -7.63 -1.60
N TRP A 219 4.64 -7.31 -2.53
CA TRP A 219 3.25 -7.70 -2.46
C TRP A 219 3.12 -9.22 -2.37
N THR A 220 3.70 -9.93 -3.34
CA THR A 220 3.68 -11.39 -3.42
C THR A 220 4.27 -12.02 -2.17
N MET A 221 5.37 -11.48 -1.65
CA MET A 221 5.96 -11.95 -0.39
C MET A 221 4.98 -11.81 0.78
N LEU A 222 4.51 -10.59 1.06
CA LEU A 222 3.63 -10.34 2.22
C LEU A 222 2.30 -11.08 2.08
N ALA A 223 1.77 -11.17 0.87
CA ALA A 223 0.54 -11.91 0.59
C ALA A 223 0.69 -13.42 0.80
N ASN A 224 1.89 -13.99 0.74
CA ASN A 224 2.12 -15.43 0.91
C ASN A 224 2.72 -15.82 2.26
N GLU A 225 2.96 -14.84 3.13
CA GLU A 225 3.54 -15.06 4.44
C GLU A 225 2.50 -15.60 5.45
N GLN A 226 2.99 -16.17 6.55
CA GLN A 226 2.16 -16.61 7.66
C GLN A 226 1.74 -15.43 8.58
N PRO A 227 0.84 -15.68 9.55
CA PRO A 227 0.47 -14.80 10.67
C PRO A 227 1.62 -14.28 11.56
N ILE A 228 2.56 -13.54 10.99
CA ILE A 228 3.72 -12.98 11.68
C ILE A 228 3.74 -11.46 11.56
N LYS A 229 4.61 -10.80 12.33
CA LYS A 229 4.80 -9.35 12.20
C LYS A 229 5.51 -9.05 10.88
N VAL A 230 5.12 -7.97 10.19
CA VAL A 230 5.82 -7.52 8.96
C VAL A 230 7.33 -7.41 9.15
N ASN A 231 7.79 -6.97 10.31
CA ASN A 231 9.21 -6.85 10.61
C ASN A 231 9.97 -8.20 10.61
N ASP A 232 9.28 -9.30 10.86
CA ASP A 232 9.90 -10.62 11.00
C ASP A 232 9.73 -11.49 9.75
N VAL A 233 9.16 -10.93 8.69
CA VAL A 233 9.11 -11.56 7.36
C VAL A 233 10.53 -11.71 6.83
N ILE A 234 10.88 -12.94 6.48
CA ILE A 234 12.21 -13.27 5.94
C ILE A 234 12.15 -13.21 4.43
N PHE A 235 12.84 -12.25 3.85
CA PHE A 235 13.02 -12.19 2.40
C PHE A 235 13.95 -13.32 1.95
N LYS A 236 13.38 -14.44 1.50
CA LYS A 236 14.15 -15.48 0.83
C LYS A 236 14.54 -14.92 -0.53
N ASN A 237 15.81 -14.57 -0.68
CA ASN A 237 16.38 -13.99 -1.90
C ASN A 237 15.76 -14.58 -3.17
N LYS A 238 15.45 -13.69 -4.12
CA LYS A 238 15.08 -14.03 -5.49
C LYS A 238 15.94 -15.21 -5.97
N LYS A 239 15.31 -16.29 -6.45
CA LYS A 239 15.91 -17.08 -7.53
C LYS A 239 16.49 -16.05 -8.51
N THR A 240 17.78 -16.12 -8.77
CA THR A 240 18.47 -15.34 -9.80
C THR A 240 17.53 -15.20 -10.98
N ARG A 241 16.97 -14.01 -11.20
CA ARG A 241 16.16 -13.76 -12.39
C ARG A 241 17.11 -14.06 -13.56
N PRO A 242 16.82 -15.04 -14.43
CA PRO A 242 17.70 -15.36 -15.55
C PRO A 242 17.91 -14.09 -16.37
N GLY A 243 19.14 -13.92 -16.87
CA GLY A 243 19.73 -12.68 -17.33
C GLY A 243 18.82 -11.79 -18.18
N ARG A 244 18.86 -10.49 -17.87
CA ARG A 244 18.76 -9.44 -18.89
C ARG A 244 20.17 -9.16 -19.39
#